data_AF-A0A1H3AEH9-F1
#
_entry.id   AF-A0A1H3AEH9-F1
#
_cell.length_a   1.000
_cell.length_b   1.000
_cell.length_c   1.000
_cell.angle_alpha   90.00
_cell.angle_beta   90.00
_cell.angle_gamma   90.00
#
_symmetry.space_group_name_H-M   'P 1'
#
loop_
_entity.id
_entity.type
_entity.pdbx_description
1 polymer ?
#
loop_
_entity_poly.entity_id
_entity_poly.type
_entity_poly.pdbx_seq_one_letter_code
_entity_poly.pdbx_strand_id
1 'polypeptide(L)'
;MDATYCILWLDDQKEELSGVVKNLEGRLYSVGLHANITWFDKFDDESVQSLTDSLRKHSPYDLIMVDYDLGAGKGKYGHILTKRIRSQTYGDMAFYSSAPDEELRKKLYEQKVDGVYCMQRHSLAHEVFSLAQNAIRRVVHPNYMRGLVVGSVGELEGLFEDTINAIVRSKGSPSIDEIRLMAEESLQEYIDELQNVNIPRLKTMSTEKIVKKLNLRVKVDFLLKLLDEDGSNLSLNCHQVISRFADEINQHRIEFAHARTTNIQGIPVFQDRKQKVWGPEEMRNLLLKLREHYDAARNIHGYFNR
;
A
#
# COMPACT_ATOMS: atom_id res chain seq x y z
N MET A 1 -4.45 0.55 3.00
CA MET A 1 -4.38 0.98 1.60
C MET A 1 -4.16 -0.25 0.76
N ASP A 2 -5.03 -0.51 -0.22
CA ASP A 2 -5.09 -1.80 -0.95
C ASP A 2 -4.26 -1.85 -2.25
N ALA A 3 -3.16 -1.09 -2.34
CA ALA A 3 -2.26 -1.09 -3.50
C ALA A 3 -0.98 -1.89 -3.18
N THR A 4 -1.15 -3.20 -3.01
CA THR A 4 -0.07 -4.13 -2.64
C THR A 4 0.25 -5.06 -3.80
N TYR A 5 1.54 -5.27 -4.06
CA TYR A 5 2.05 -6.27 -4.98
C TYR A 5 2.54 -7.48 -4.18
N CYS A 6 1.80 -8.57 -4.25
CA CYS A 6 2.02 -9.76 -3.42
C CYS A 6 2.95 -10.75 -4.13
N ILE A 7 4.10 -11.03 -3.52
CA ILE A 7 5.11 -11.95 -4.05
C ILE A 7 5.24 -13.16 -3.11
N LEU A 8 5.08 -14.36 -3.64
CA LEU A 8 5.51 -15.58 -2.96
C LEU A 8 6.93 -15.92 -3.43
N TRP A 9 7.88 -15.98 -2.50
CA TRP A 9 9.29 -16.16 -2.82
C TRP A 9 9.83 -17.45 -2.21
N LEU A 10 10.16 -18.41 -3.07
CA LEU A 10 10.69 -19.72 -2.71
C LEU A 10 12.21 -19.71 -2.88
N ASP A 11 12.93 -19.55 -1.77
CA ASP A 11 14.40 -19.47 -1.71
C ASP A 11 14.87 -19.89 -0.30
N ASP A 12 15.96 -20.65 -0.20
CA ASP A 12 16.55 -21.11 1.07
C ASP A 12 17.63 -20.16 1.64
N GLN A 13 17.98 -19.10 0.91
CA GLN A 13 19.01 -18.10 1.17
C GLN A 13 18.46 -16.67 1.22
N LYS A 14 17.25 -16.48 1.77
CA LYS A 14 16.57 -15.17 1.81
C LYS A 14 17.41 -14.03 2.40
N GLU A 15 18.32 -14.32 3.33
CA GLU A 15 19.21 -13.34 3.96
C GLU A 15 20.13 -12.66 2.93
N GLU A 16 20.55 -13.39 1.89
CA GLU A 16 21.41 -12.89 0.83
C GLU A 16 20.68 -11.96 -0.15
N LEU A 17 19.34 -11.98 -0.13
CA LEU A 17 18.50 -11.19 -1.03
C LEU A 17 18.06 -9.84 -0.44
N SER A 18 18.53 -9.49 0.76
CA SER A 18 18.14 -8.25 1.44
C SER A 18 18.37 -6.98 0.59
N GLY A 19 19.48 -6.91 -0.17
CA GLY A 19 19.75 -5.80 -1.08
C GLY A 19 18.78 -5.75 -2.28
N VAL A 20 18.40 -6.91 -2.82
CA VAL A 20 17.44 -7.03 -3.93
C VAL A 20 16.05 -6.61 -3.46
N VAL A 21 15.63 -7.10 -2.28
CA VAL A 21 14.36 -6.75 -1.65
C VAL A 21 14.24 -5.24 -1.46
N LYS A 22 15.25 -4.61 -0.84
CA LYS A 22 15.25 -3.14 -0.63
C LYS A 22 15.17 -2.37 -1.96
N ASN A 23 15.88 -2.83 -2.98
CA ASN A 23 15.84 -2.20 -4.31
C ASN A 23 14.45 -2.32 -4.93
N LEU A 24 13.85 -3.51 -4.88
CA LEU A 24 12.51 -3.77 -5.40
C LEU A 24 11.44 -2.98 -4.64
N GLU A 25 11.50 -2.96 -3.31
CA GLU A 25 10.62 -2.16 -2.46
C GLU A 25 10.70 -0.67 -2.82
N GLY A 26 11.90 -0.11 -2.97
CA GLY A 26 12.07 1.28 -3.38
C GLY A 26 11.49 1.58 -4.77
N ARG A 27 11.64 0.65 -5.73
CA ARG A 27 11.05 0.79 -7.07
C ARG A 27 9.52 0.72 -7.04
N LEU A 28 8.95 -0.26 -6.33
CA LEU A 28 7.49 -0.37 -6.17
C LEU A 28 6.94 0.85 -5.42
N TYR A 29 7.64 1.33 -4.40
CA TYR A 29 7.28 2.53 -3.67
C TYR A 29 7.21 3.75 -4.59
N SER A 30 8.17 3.92 -5.50
CA SER A 30 8.22 5.06 -6.42
C SER A 30 7.01 5.19 -7.35
N VAL A 31 6.19 4.15 -7.47
CA VAL A 31 4.94 4.15 -8.23
C VAL A 31 3.69 4.06 -7.34
N GLY A 32 3.85 4.14 -6.02
CA GLY A 32 2.78 4.06 -5.03
C GLY A 32 2.31 2.63 -4.68
N LEU A 33 3.10 1.59 -5.02
CA LEU A 33 2.83 0.21 -4.62
C LEU A 33 3.64 -0.21 -3.41
N HIS A 34 3.09 -1.12 -2.61
CA HIS A 34 3.79 -1.79 -1.53
C HIS A 34 4.18 -3.22 -1.93
N ALA A 35 5.42 -3.62 -1.70
CA ALA A 35 5.78 -5.03 -1.78
C ALA A 35 5.28 -5.77 -0.54
N ASN A 36 4.58 -6.88 -0.73
CA ASN A 36 4.32 -7.86 0.32
C ASN A 36 4.97 -9.18 -0.08
N ILE A 37 6.07 -9.52 0.58
CA ILE A 37 6.87 -10.71 0.25
C ILE A 37 6.62 -11.80 1.29
N THR A 38 5.99 -12.89 0.86
CA THR A 38 5.87 -14.11 1.64
C THR A 38 7.01 -15.05 1.28
N TRP A 39 7.89 -15.31 2.24
CA TRP A 39 8.98 -16.26 2.07
C TRP A 39 8.52 -17.69 2.33
N PHE A 40 9.05 -18.62 1.53
CA PHE A 40 8.88 -20.05 1.73
C PHE A 40 10.24 -20.73 1.61
N ASP A 41 10.75 -21.21 2.75
CA ASP A 41 12.10 -21.79 2.90
C ASP A 41 12.06 -23.28 3.30
N LYS A 42 10.88 -23.92 3.28
CA LYS A 42 10.66 -25.31 3.69
C LYS A 42 10.25 -26.22 2.54
N PHE A 43 11.21 -26.92 1.98
CA PHE A 43 11.03 -27.73 0.76
C PHE A 43 10.85 -29.24 1.01
N ASP A 44 10.28 -29.64 2.14
CA ASP A 44 9.83 -31.04 2.35
C ASP A 44 8.48 -31.30 1.67
N ASP A 45 8.16 -32.57 1.41
CA ASP A 45 6.98 -32.94 0.62
C ASP A 45 5.66 -32.50 1.24
N GLU A 46 5.55 -32.51 2.57
CA GLU A 46 4.34 -32.09 3.30
C GLU A 46 4.13 -30.59 3.17
N SER A 47 5.17 -29.79 3.43
CA SER A 47 5.14 -28.34 3.29
C SER A 47 4.81 -27.92 1.85
N VAL A 48 5.43 -28.56 0.86
CA VAL A 48 5.17 -28.28 -0.55
C VAL A 48 3.74 -28.69 -0.94
N GLN A 49 3.25 -29.84 -0.47
CA GLN A 49 1.88 -30.26 -0.75
C GLN A 49 0.87 -29.25 -0.20
N SER A 50 1.04 -28.85 1.07
CA SER A 50 0.21 -27.83 1.73
C SER A 50 0.20 -26.50 0.97
N LEU A 51 1.38 -26.03 0.54
CA LEU A 51 1.50 -24.83 -0.29
C LEU A 51 0.72 -24.98 -1.59
N THR A 52 0.92 -26.08 -2.32
CA THR A 52 0.27 -26.30 -3.62
C THR A 52 -1.25 -26.42 -3.50
N ASP A 53 -1.75 -27.05 -2.45
CA ASP A 53 -3.19 -27.14 -2.19
C ASP A 53 -3.80 -25.78 -1.85
N SER A 54 -3.06 -24.93 -1.12
CA SER A 54 -3.49 -23.56 -0.86
C SER A 54 -3.56 -22.74 -2.15
N LEU A 55 -2.51 -22.79 -2.97
CA LEU A 55 -2.45 -22.04 -4.23
C LEU A 55 -3.56 -22.46 -5.21
N ARG A 56 -3.87 -23.77 -5.27
CA ARG A 56 -4.95 -24.30 -6.10
C ARG A 56 -6.32 -23.77 -5.69
N LYS A 57 -6.58 -23.63 -4.39
CA LYS A 57 -7.86 -23.12 -3.87
C LYS A 57 -8.00 -21.63 -4.15
N HIS A 58 -6.96 -20.86 -3.81
CA HIS A 58 -6.92 -19.42 -4.02
C HIS A 58 -5.47 -18.95 -3.95
N SER A 59 -4.95 -18.40 -5.06
CA SER A 59 -3.64 -17.77 -5.10
C SER A 59 -3.78 -16.26 -4.88
N PRO A 60 -3.36 -15.73 -3.71
CA PRO A 60 -3.41 -14.29 -3.43
C PRO A 60 -2.21 -13.52 -4.01
N TYR A 61 -1.30 -14.20 -4.71
CA TYR A 61 -0.03 -13.64 -5.18
C TYR A 61 -0.13 -13.13 -6.61
N ASP A 62 0.42 -11.94 -6.86
CA ASP A 62 0.61 -11.39 -8.21
C ASP A 62 1.79 -12.07 -8.92
N LEU A 63 2.82 -12.50 -8.17
CA LEU A 63 3.99 -13.19 -8.69
C LEU A 63 4.45 -14.29 -7.74
N ILE A 64 4.81 -15.45 -8.29
CA ILE A 64 5.51 -16.50 -7.55
C ILE A 64 6.92 -16.66 -8.12
N MET A 65 7.92 -16.51 -7.26
CA MET A 65 9.33 -16.62 -7.61
C MET A 65 9.92 -17.90 -7.03
N VAL A 66 10.68 -18.63 -7.83
CA VAL A 66 11.34 -19.87 -7.43
C VAL A 66 12.83 -19.78 -7.78
N ASP A 67 13.69 -19.93 -6.78
CA ASP A 67 15.13 -20.05 -7.03
C ASP A 67 15.45 -21.38 -7.73
N TYR A 68 16.47 -21.36 -8.57
CA TYR A 68 16.96 -22.53 -9.28
C TYR A 68 17.49 -23.62 -8.33
N ASP A 69 18.18 -23.19 -7.28
CA ASP A 69 18.97 -24.04 -6.41
C ASP A 69 18.53 -23.93 -4.94
N LEU A 70 17.52 -24.72 -4.58
CA LEU A 70 16.94 -24.76 -3.23
C LEU A 70 17.74 -25.66 -2.27
N GLY A 71 19.07 -25.61 -2.37
CA GLY A 71 20.01 -26.39 -1.57
C GLY A 71 20.64 -27.58 -2.30
N ALA A 72 21.37 -27.31 -3.40
CA ALA A 72 22.13 -28.28 -4.17
C ALA A 72 23.00 -29.14 -3.26
N GLY A 73 22.90 -30.45 -3.46
CA GLY A 73 23.49 -31.47 -2.60
C GLY A 73 22.45 -32.30 -1.83
N LYS A 74 21.21 -31.81 -1.71
CA LYS A 74 20.08 -32.58 -1.13
C LYS A 74 19.03 -33.05 -2.16
N GLY A 75 19.30 -32.86 -3.46
CA GLY A 75 18.42 -33.29 -4.56
C GLY A 75 17.17 -32.42 -4.77
N LYS A 76 17.12 -31.22 -4.18
CA LYS A 76 15.97 -30.30 -4.26
C LYS A 76 16.20 -29.28 -5.36
N TYR A 77 15.76 -29.59 -6.57
CA TYR A 77 15.92 -28.70 -7.70
C TYR A 77 14.67 -27.83 -7.91
N GLY A 78 14.87 -26.52 -8.04
CA GLY A 78 13.79 -25.55 -8.20
C GLY A 78 12.89 -25.85 -9.40
N HIS A 79 13.44 -26.32 -10.52
CA HIS A 79 12.67 -26.62 -11.73
C HIS A 79 11.57 -27.70 -11.53
N ILE A 80 11.79 -28.67 -10.64
CA ILE A 80 10.77 -29.68 -10.30
C ILE A 80 9.63 -29.03 -9.52
N LEU A 81 9.97 -28.15 -8.57
CA LEU A 81 9.01 -27.40 -7.77
C LEU A 81 8.22 -26.42 -8.64
N THR A 82 8.89 -25.71 -9.55
CA THR A 82 8.25 -24.82 -10.53
C THR A 82 7.19 -25.56 -11.34
N LYS A 83 7.50 -26.78 -11.83
CA LYS A 83 6.52 -27.62 -12.54
C LYS A 83 5.31 -27.94 -11.67
N ARG A 84 5.54 -28.36 -10.43
CA ARG A 84 4.47 -28.73 -9.50
C ARG A 84 3.57 -27.53 -9.22
N ILE A 85 4.14 -26.37 -8.90
CA ILE A 85 3.38 -25.14 -8.63
C ILE A 85 2.63 -24.68 -9.88
N ARG A 86 3.29 -24.63 -11.04
CA ARG A 86 2.68 -24.23 -12.32
C ARG A 86 1.47 -25.08 -12.69
N SER A 87 1.47 -26.37 -12.35
CA SER A 87 0.30 -27.24 -12.56
C SER A 87 -0.93 -26.88 -11.72
N GLN A 88 -0.76 -26.06 -10.68
CA GLN A 88 -1.80 -25.65 -9.74
C GLN A 88 -2.19 -24.17 -9.83
N THR A 89 -1.47 -23.35 -10.61
CA THR A 89 -1.74 -21.91 -10.73
C THR A 89 -1.49 -21.36 -12.14
N TYR A 90 -2.30 -20.38 -12.52
CA TYR A 90 -2.18 -19.65 -13.79
C TYR A 90 -1.58 -18.25 -13.63
N GLY A 91 -1.18 -17.86 -12.40
CA GLY A 91 -0.57 -16.55 -12.14
C GLY A 91 0.83 -16.42 -12.73
N ASP A 92 1.37 -15.20 -12.74
CA ASP A 92 2.74 -14.97 -13.19
C ASP A 92 3.74 -15.74 -12.29
N MET A 93 4.72 -16.40 -12.92
CA MET A 93 5.81 -17.05 -12.19
C MET A 93 7.16 -16.69 -12.81
N ALA A 94 8.16 -16.54 -11.95
CA ALA A 94 9.55 -16.38 -12.34
C ALA A 94 10.40 -17.50 -11.77
N PHE A 95 11.31 -18.01 -12.58
CA PHE A 95 12.36 -18.95 -12.20
C PHE A 95 13.69 -18.24 -12.38
N TYR A 96 14.48 -18.13 -11.32
CA TYR A 96 15.68 -17.30 -11.36
C TYR A 96 16.91 -18.02 -10.83
N SER A 97 18.08 -17.53 -11.21
CA SER A 97 19.36 -18.06 -10.77
C SER A 97 20.50 -17.08 -11.01
N SER A 98 21.67 -17.38 -10.48
CA SER A 98 22.94 -16.81 -10.96
C SER A 98 23.41 -17.43 -12.29
N ALA A 99 22.82 -18.56 -12.71
CA ALA A 99 23.10 -19.19 -13.99
C ALA A 99 22.53 -18.38 -15.18
N PRO A 100 23.09 -18.53 -16.41
CA PRO A 100 22.57 -17.86 -17.60
C PRO A 100 21.12 -18.29 -17.93
N ASP A 101 20.34 -17.37 -18.50
CA ASP A 101 18.95 -17.59 -18.91
C ASP A 101 18.74 -18.83 -19.77
N GLU A 102 19.69 -19.11 -20.68
CA GLU A 102 19.62 -20.25 -21.58
C GLU A 102 19.59 -21.58 -20.81
N GLU A 103 20.32 -21.67 -19.70
CA GLU A 103 20.31 -22.85 -18.84
C GLU A 103 18.97 -23.01 -18.14
N LEU A 104 18.41 -21.92 -17.59
CA LEU A 104 17.10 -21.91 -16.94
C LEU A 104 16.00 -22.33 -17.91
N ARG A 105 15.99 -21.75 -19.12
CA ARG A 105 15.04 -22.07 -20.18
C ARG A 105 15.15 -23.54 -20.59
N LYS A 106 16.37 -24.06 -20.75
CA LYS A 106 16.59 -25.47 -21.08
C LYS A 106 15.99 -26.39 -20.01
N LYS A 107 16.18 -26.08 -18.73
CA LYS A 107 15.64 -26.90 -17.61
C LYS A 107 14.12 -26.90 -17.57
N LEU A 108 13.50 -25.74 -17.76
CA LEU A 108 12.04 -25.65 -17.84
C LEU A 108 11.47 -26.38 -19.06
N TYR A 109 12.15 -26.27 -20.21
CA TYR A 109 11.80 -26.99 -21.43
C TYR A 109 11.86 -28.51 -21.24
N GLU A 110 12.94 -29.03 -20.66
CA GLU A 110 13.10 -30.46 -20.32
C GLU A 110 11.96 -30.95 -19.41
N GLN A 111 11.46 -30.09 -18.52
CA GLN A 111 10.34 -30.38 -17.64
C GLN A 111 8.96 -30.19 -18.27
N LYS A 112 8.88 -29.65 -19.48
CA LYS A 112 7.64 -29.23 -20.18
C LYS A 112 6.85 -28.21 -19.38
N VAL A 113 7.55 -27.17 -18.89
CA VAL A 113 6.97 -26.07 -18.13
C VAL A 113 6.96 -24.81 -19.00
N ASP A 114 5.77 -24.33 -19.31
CA ASP A 114 5.54 -23.11 -20.08
C ASP A 114 5.06 -21.96 -19.18
N GLY A 115 5.14 -20.72 -19.69
CA GLY A 115 4.58 -19.54 -19.01
C GLY A 115 5.32 -19.16 -17.73
N VAL A 116 6.64 -19.36 -17.70
CA VAL A 116 7.51 -18.97 -16.58
C VAL A 116 8.62 -18.08 -17.10
N TYR A 117 8.79 -16.90 -16.51
CA TYR A 117 9.88 -15.99 -16.83
C TYR A 117 11.21 -16.55 -16.29
N CYS A 118 12.28 -16.50 -17.08
CA CYS A 118 13.63 -16.80 -16.60
C CYS A 118 14.33 -15.48 -16.28
N MET A 119 14.90 -15.35 -15.08
CA MET A 119 15.52 -14.10 -14.61
C MET A 119 16.90 -14.34 -14.00
N GLN A 120 17.75 -13.33 -14.04
CA GLN A 120 19.10 -13.42 -13.44
C GLN A 120 19.11 -12.78 -12.04
N ARG A 121 19.80 -13.43 -11.10
CA ARG A 121 19.86 -13.01 -9.69
C ARG A 121 20.31 -11.56 -9.53
N HIS A 122 21.25 -11.09 -10.36
CA HIS A 122 21.75 -9.71 -10.31
C HIS A 122 20.77 -8.65 -10.85
N SER A 123 19.79 -9.02 -11.68
CA SER A 123 18.80 -8.12 -12.28
C SER A 123 17.39 -8.31 -11.73
N LEU A 124 17.20 -9.23 -10.78
CA LEU A 124 15.91 -9.58 -10.18
C LEU A 124 15.02 -8.39 -9.85
N ALA A 125 15.52 -7.41 -9.10
CA ALA A 125 14.72 -6.25 -8.70
C ALA A 125 14.18 -5.47 -9.90
N HIS A 126 14.97 -5.34 -10.97
CA HIS A 126 14.57 -4.64 -12.19
C HIS A 126 13.56 -5.45 -13.01
N GLU A 127 13.79 -6.75 -13.17
CA GLU A 127 12.91 -7.63 -13.95
C GLU A 127 11.56 -7.83 -13.27
N VAL A 128 11.56 -8.07 -11.95
CA VAL A 128 10.33 -8.18 -11.15
C VAL A 128 9.55 -6.87 -11.20
N PHE A 129 10.22 -5.72 -11.05
CA PHE A 129 9.55 -4.43 -11.19
C PHE A 129 8.95 -4.23 -12.60
N SER A 130 9.63 -4.71 -13.64
CA SER A 130 9.12 -4.65 -15.02
C SER A 130 7.84 -5.48 -15.18
N LEU A 131 7.74 -6.65 -14.53
CA LEU A 131 6.50 -7.43 -14.49
C LEU A 131 5.39 -6.70 -13.70
N ALA A 132 5.75 -6.08 -12.57
CA ALA A 132 4.81 -5.33 -11.74
C ALA A 132 4.18 -4.14 -12.47
N GLN A 133 4.79 -3.62 -13.56
CA GLN A 133 4.18 -2.59 -14.41
C GLN A 133 2.83 -3.00 -15.00
N ASN A 134 2.59 -4.30 -15.21
CA ASN A 134 1.28 -4.78 -15.64
C ASN A 134 0.23 -4.66 -14.52
N ALA A 135 0.61 -4.96 -13.28
CA ALA A 135 -0.25 -4.75 -12.12
C ALA A 135 -0.54 -3.25 -11.90
N ILE A 136 0.46 -2.38 -12.10
CA ILE A 136 0.30 -0.92 -12.02
C ILE A 136 -0.75 -0.43 -13.03
N ARG A 137 -0.69 -0.89 -14.28
CA ARG A 137 -1.68 -0.53 -15.33
C ARG A 137 -3.11 -0.86 -14.91
N ARG A 138 -3.31 -1.99 -14.22
CA ARG A 138 -4.62 -2.39 -13.67
C ARG A 138 -5.05 -1.46 -12.54
N VAL A 139 -4.13 -1.12 -11.63
CA VAL A 139 -4.41 -0.25 -10.48
C VAL A 139 -4.77 1.16 -10.92
N VAL A 140 -4.03 1.75 -11.87
CA VAL A 140 -4.29 3.12 -12.36
C VAL A 140 -5.54 3.24 -13.24
N HIS A 141 -6.25 2.14 -13.49
CA HIS A 141 -7.51 2.18 -14.21
C HIS A 141 -8.55 3.02 -13.45
N PRO A 142 -9.28 3.94 -14.10
CA PRO A 142 -10.23 4.85 -13.45
C PRO A 142 -11.16 4.18 -12.43
N ASN A 143 -11.86 3.11 -12.83
CA ASN A 143 -12.81 2.46 -11.91
C ASN A 143 -12.13 1.85 -10.67
N TYR A 144 -10.89 1.36 -10.80
CA TYR A 144 -10.14 0.83 -9.67
C TYR A 144 -9.63 1.97 -8.78
N MET A 145 -9.03 3.01 -9.38
CA MET A 145 -8.58 4.20 -8.65
C MET A 145 -9.69 4.90 -7.87
N ARG A 146 -10.91 4.98 -8.42
CA ARG A 146 -12.07 5.52 -7.68
C ARG A 146 -12.33 4.73 -6.40
N GLY A 147 -12.38 3.41 -6.50
CA GLY A 147 -12.56 2.53 -5.34
C GLY A 147 -11.42 2.68 -4.34
N LEU A 148 -10.18 2.73 -4.84
CA LEU A 148 -8.98 2.86 -4.02
C LEU A 148 -8.93 4.19 -3.27
N VAL A 149 -9.17 5.33 -3.94
CA VAL A 149 -9.19 6.66 -3.31
C VAL A 149 -10.29 6.71 -2.24
N VAL A 150 -11.51 6.27 -2.56
CA VAL A 150 -12.64 6.30 -1.62
C VAL A 150 -12.35 5.42 -0.39
N GLY A 151 -11.86 4.19 -0.60
CA GLY A 151 -11.51 3.28 0.48
C GLY A 151 -10.35 3.82 1.33
N SER A 152 -9.30 4.34 0.69
CA SER A 152 -8.11 4.85 1.38
C SER A 152 -8.43 6.07 2.24
N VAL A 153 -9.32 6.97 1.79
CA VAL A 153 -9.76 8.09 2.63
C VAL A 153 -10.51 7.61 3.87
N GLY A 154 -11.36 6.58 3.74
CA GLY A 154 -12.05 6.00 4.90
C GLY A 154 -11.11 5.36 5.91
N GLU A 155 -10.08 4.63 5.42
CA GLU A 155 -9.04 4.07 6.28
C GLU A 155 -8.20 5.15 6.97
N LEU A 156 -7.80 6.19 6.22
CA LEU A 156 -7.06 7.33 6.76
C LEU A 156 -7.86 8.07 7.83
N GLU A 157 -9.17 8.25 7.62
CA GLU A 157 -10.06 8.86 8.62
C GLU A 157 -10.07 8.05 9.92
N GLY A 158 -10.15 6.71 9.83
CA GLY A 158 -10.05 5.83 10.98
C GLY A 158 -8.69 5.95 11.67
N LEU A 159 -7.61 5.96 10.89
CA LEU A 159 -6.25 6.08 11.42
C LEU A 159 -5.99 7.44 12.08
N PHE A 160 -6.56 8.53 11.57
CA PHE A 160 -6.51 9.84 12.22
C PHE A 160 -7.26 9.81 13.56
N GLU A 161 -8.45 9.22 13.61
CA GLU A 161 -9.20 9.04 14.86
C GLU A 161 -8.41 8.23 15.88
N ASP A 162 -7.83 7.10 15.48
CA ASP A 162 -7.01 6.25 16.35
C ASP A 162 -5.74 6.96 16.82
N THR A 163 -5.10 7.75 15.96
CA THR A 163 -3.92 8.56 16.29
C THR A 163 -4.27 9.65 17.29
N ILE A 164 -5.33 10.42 17.08
CA ILE A 164 -5.79 11.45 18.01
C ILE A 164 -6.05 10.82 19.38
N ASN A 165 -6.75 9.69 19.42
CA ASN A 165 -7.01 8.97 20.67
C ASN A 165 -5.71 8.48 21.34
N ALA A 166 -4.72 8.02 20.56
CA ALA A 166 -3.41 7.61 21.09
C ALA A 166 -2.63 8.79 21.66
N ILE A 167 -2.61 9.95 20.99
CA ILE A 167 -1.97 11.18 21.50
C ILE A 167 -2.59 11.57 22.85
N VAL A 168 -3.92 11.65 22.90
CA VAL A 168 -4.68 12.01 24.10
C VAL A 168 -4.43 11.05 25.27
N ARG A 169 -4.18 9.76 25.01
CA ARG A 169 -3.90 8.77 26.05
C ARG A 169 -2.43 8.77 26.49
N SER A 170 -1.51 8.92 25.55
CA SER A 170 -0.07 8.80 25.77
C SER A 170 0.50 9.98 26.56
N LYS A 171 -0.08 11.17 26.39
CA LYS A 171 0.37 12.37 27.06
C LYS A 171 -0.68 12.88 28.04
N GLY A 172 -0.28 13.12 29.28
CA GLY A 172 -1.08 13.89 30.24
C GLY A 172 -1.24 15.38 29.87
N SER A 173 -0.79 15.77 28.67
CA SER A 173 -0.90 17.09 28.04
C SER A 173 -1.16 16.89 26.54
N PRO A 174 -2.11 17.61 25.93
CA PRO A 174 -3.01 18.57 26.56
C PRO A 174 -4.00 17.90 27.52
N SER A 175 -4.36 18.59 28.60
CA SER A 175 -5.38 18.19 29.54
C SER A 175 -6.74 18.02 28.85
N ILE A 176 -7.70 17.33 29.48
CA ILE A 176 -9.02 17.10 28.89
C ILE A 176 -9.72 18.42 28.50
N ASP A 177 -9.55 19.48 29.28
CA ASP A 177 -10.16 20.78 28.99
C ASP A 177 -9.45 21.51 27.85
N GLU A 178 -8.12 21.38 27.73
CA GLU A 178 -7.37 21.88 26.57
C GLU A 178 -7.74 21.11 25.29
N ILE A 179 -7.90 19.79 25.36
CA ILE A 179 -8.40 18.97 24.25
C ILE A 179 -9.78 19.44 23.78
N ARG A 180 -10.68 19.72 24.74
CA ARG A 180 -12.01 20.26 24.42
C ARG A 180 -11.91 21.60 23.74
N LEU A 181 -11.05 22.49 24.24
CA LEU A 181 -10.85 23.82 23.68
C LEU A 181 -10.30 23.74 22.25
N MET A 182 -9.25 22.93 22.02
CA MET A 182 -8.68 22.72 20.68
C MET A 182 -9.69 22.14 19.69
N ALA A 183 -10.53 21.21 20.15
CA ALA A 183 -11.61 20.65 19.34
C ALA A 183 -12.72 21.69 19.05
N GLU A 184 -13.09 22.51 20.05
CA GLU A 184 -14.04 23.62 19.88
C GLU A 184 -13.51 24.66 18.88
N GLU A 185 -12.23 25.04 18.97
CA GLU A 185 -11.56 25.97 18.04
C GLU A 185 -11.54 25.41 16.61
N SER A 186 -11.15 24.15 16.44
CA SER A 186 -11.12 23.50 15.11
C SER A 186 -12.52 23.37 14.50
N LEU A 187 -13.55 23.14 15.33
CA LEU A 187 -14.95 23.17 14.88
C LEU A 187 -15.40 24.58 14.50
N GLN A 188 -15.04 25.59 15.30
CA GLN A 188 -15.41 26.98 15.06
C GLN A 188 -14.79 27.48 13.75
N GLU A 189 -13.50 27.22 13.52
CA GLU A 189 -12.80 27.54 12.27
C GLU A 189 -13.54 26.96 11.05
N TYR A 190 -13.90 25.67 11.10
CA TYR A 190 -14.66 25.03 10.04
C TYR A 190 -16.06 25.63 9.82
N ILE A 191 -16.75 26.04 10.89
CA ILE A 191 -18.09 26.62 10.83
C ILE A 191 -18.08 28.05 10.30
N ASP A 192 -17.09 28.84 10.70
CA ASP A 192 -16.92 30.23 10.25
C ASP A 192 -16.72 30.27 8.74
N GLU A 193 -16.04 29.27 8.17
CA GLU A 193 -15.93 29.10 6.73
C GLU A 193 -17.25 28.70 6.02
N LEU A 194 -18.19 28.07 6.73
CA LEU A 194 -19.43 27.53 6.14
C LEU A 194 -20.68 28.40 6.30
N GLN A 195 -20.62 29.46 7.12
CA GLN A 195 -21.73 30.37 7.49
C GLN A 195 -22.95 29.66 8.14
N ASN A 196 -23.25 30.05 9.40
CA ASN A 196 -24.43 29.67 10.19
C ASN A 196 -24.60 28.16 10.48
N VAL A 197 -23.68 27.57 11.26
CA VAL A 197 -23.88 26.26 11.89
C VAL A 197 -23.71 26.38 13.40
N ASN A 198 -24.57 25.69 14.17
CA ASN A 198 -24.58 25.76 15.63
C ASN A 198 -23.60 24.72 16.21
N ILE A 199 -22.63 25.15 17.03
CA ILE A 199 -21.64 24.23 17.64
C ILE A 199 -22.34 23.34 18.67
N PRO A 200 -22.23 22.00 18.57
CA PRO A 200 -22.67 21.13 19.64
C PRO A 200 -21.78 21.35 20.87
N ARG A 201 -22.38 21.61 22.04
CA ARG A 201 -21.62 21.80 23.31
C ARG A 201 -20.76 20.58 23.61
N LEU A 202 -19.43 20.71 23.52
CA LEU A 202 -18.47 19.64 23.79
C LEU A 202 -18.16 19.46 25.28
N LYS A 203 -18.52 20.44 26.12
CA LYS A 203 -18.14 20.58 27.54
C LYS A 203 -18.34 19.37 28.44
N THR A 204 -19.27 18.45 28.13
CA THR A 204 -19.56 17.27 28.95
C THR A 204 -19.19 15.94 28.29
N MET A 205 -18.63 15.98 27.08
CA MET A 205 -18.29 14.77 26.32
C MET A 205 -16.91 14.24 26.73
N SER A 206 -16.73 12.91 26.64
CA SER A 206 -15.40 12.30 26.70
C SER A 206 -14.65 12.55 25.39
N THR A 207 -13.32 12.56 25.45
CA THR A 207 -12.44 12.79 24.30
C THR A 207 -12.75 11.83 23.15
N GLU A 208 -12.91 10.53 23.43
CA GLU A 208 -13.30 9.52 22.42
C GLU A 208 -14.62 9.83 21.72
N LYS A 209 -15.61 10.36 22.45
CA LYS A 209 -16.91 10.75 21.87
C LYS A 209 -16.81 12.04 21.06
N ILE A 210 -15.90 12.94 21.43
CA ILE A 210 -15.62 14.17 20.67
C ILE A 210 -15.03 13.77 19.32
N VAL A 211 -13.92 13.02 19.31
CA VAL A 211 -13.21 12.62 18.08
C VAL A 211 -14.13 11.89 17.10
N LYS A 212 -14.98 10.98 17.59
CA LYS A 212 -15.98 10.27 16.77
C LYS A 212 -17.02 11.16 16.10
N LYS A 213 -17.32 12.33 16.67
CA LYS A 213 -18.30 13.27 16.13
C LYS A 213 -17.69 14.29 15.17
N LEU A 214 -16.36 14.46 15.20
CA LEU A 214 -15.69 15.35 14.26
C LEU A 214 -15.79 14.78 12.85
N ASN A 215 -16.07 15.63 11.87
CA ASN A 215 -15.95 15.23 10.47
C ASN A 215 -14.47 15.17 10.06
N LEU A 216 -14.17 14.53 8.93
CA LEU A 216 -12.80 14.35 8.44
C LEU A 216 -11.98 15.64 8.37
N ARG A 217 -12.57 16.76 7.93
CA ARG A 217 -11.84 18.03 7.85
C ARG A 217 -11.40 18.50 9.23
N VAL A 218 -12.34 18.54 10.15
CA VAL A 218 -12.07 18.95 11.55
C VAL A 218 -11.13 17.97 12.25
N LYS A 219 -11.20 16.67 11.93
CA LYS A 219 -10.23 15.67 12.43
C LYS A 219 -8.81 15.97 11.95
N VAL A 220 -8.63 16.34 10.68
CA VAL A 220 -7.33 16.69 10.12
C VAL A 220 -6.78 17.93 10.81
N ASP A 221 -7.58 19.00 10.88
CA ASP A 221 -7.15 20.25 11.53
C ASP A 221 -6.80 20.04 13.00
N PHE A 222 -7.63 19.26 13.72
CA PHE A 222 -7.38 18.92 15.11
C PHE A 222 -6.10 18.07 15.29
N LEU A 223 -5.88 17.08 14.42
CA LEU A 223 -4.66 16.29 14.43
C LEU A 223 -3.42 17.17 14.21
N LEU A 224 -3.45 18.09 13.26
CA LEU A 224 -2.32 18.99 12.98
C LEU A 224 -1.95 19.83 14.22
N LYS A 225 -2.95 20.40 14.91
CA LYS A 225 -2.73 21.12 16.18
C LYS A 225 -2.05 20.25 17.24
N LEU A 226 -2.46 18.99 17.37
CA LEU A 226 -1.84 18.03 18.32
C LEU A 226 -0.40 17.64 17.92
N LEU A 227 -0.09 17.56 16.61
CA LEU A 227 1.27 17.31 16.13
C LEU A 227 2.19 18.50 16.41
N ASP A 228 1.69 19.71 16.20
CA ASP A 228 2.43 20.95 16.51
C ASP A 228 2.74 21.05 18.01
N GLU A 229 1.78 20.69 18.86
CA GLU A 229 2.00 20.64 20.31
C GLU A 229 3.02 19.56 20.72
N ASP A 230 3.05 18.40 20.04
CA ASP A 230 4.07 17.40 20.30
C ASP A 230 5.49 17.88 19.94
N GLY A 231 5.64 18.61 18.83
CA GLY A 231 6.88 19.26 18.43
C GLY A 231 8.06 18.34 18.13
N SER A 232 7.90 17.01 18.17
CA SER A 232 8.98 16.09 17.79
C SER A 232 9.28 16.18 16.29
N ASN A 233 10.51 15.83 15.89
CA ASN A 233 10.88 15.79 14.47
C ASN A 233 9.94 14.89 13.65
N LEU A 234 9.46 13.78 14.22
CA LEU A 234 8.51 12.91 13.54
C LEU A 234 7.16 13.61 13.36
N SER A 235 6.62 14.25 14.41
CA SER A 235 5.36 14.99 14.33
C SER A 235 5.41 16.14 13.34
N LEU A 236 6.50 16.92 13.32
CA LEU A 236 6.69 18.00 12.36
C LEU A 236 6.76 17.49 10.91
N ASN A 237 7.45 16.37 10.67
CA ASN A 237 7.48 15.74 9.35
C ASN A 237 6.09 15.23 8.93
N CYS A 238 5.37 14.55 9.83
CA CYS A 238 4.02 14.06 9.57
C CYS A 238 3.03 15.22 9.36
N HIS A 239 3.18 16.34 10.09
CA HIS A 239 2.38 17.55 9.92
C HIS A 239 2.51 18.11 8.49
N GLN A 240 3.74 18.22 7.97
CA GLN A 240 3.98 18.68 6.59
C GLN A 240 3.29 17.82 5.53
N VAL A 241 3.22 16.51 5.75
CA VAL A 241 2.50 15.61 4.86
C VAL A 241 0.99 15.80 5.03
N ILE A 242 0.47 15.58 6.25
CA ILE A 242 -0.97 15.55 6.55
C ILE A 242 -1.66 16.90 6.27
N SER A 243 -0.97 18.04 6.43
CA SER A 243 -1.54 19.36 6.11
C SER A 243 -1.97 19.51 4.65
N ARG A 244 -1.38 18.74 3.74
CA ARG A 244 -1.74 18.73 2.31
C ARG A 244 -2.84 17.73 1.96
N PHE A 245 -3.32 16.94 2.92
CA PHE A 245 -4.27 15.84 2.68
C PHE A 245 -5.59 16.31 2.07
N ALA A 246 -6.10 17.47 2.52
CA ALA A 246 -7.35 18.03 2.03
C ALA A 246 -7.30 18.28 0.51
N ASP A 247 -6.23 18.92 0.04
CA ASP A 247 -6.04 19.29 -1.35
C ASP A 247 -5.58 18.12 -2.22
N GLU A 248 -4.68 17.29 -1.70
CA GLU A 248 -4.04 16.24 -2.48
C GLU A 248 -4.83 14.95 -2.58
N ILE A 249 -5.76 14.70 -1.65
CA ILE A 249 -6.46 13.40 -1.54
C ILE A 249 -7.97 13.60 -1.39
N ASN A 250 -8.41 14.32 -0.35
CA ASN A 250 -9.84 14.39 -0.03
C ASN A 250 -10.64 15.11 -1.13
N GLN A 251 -10.07 16.16 -1.74
CA GLN A 251 -10.68 16.82 -2.89
C GLN A 251 -10.90 15.85 -4.07
N HIS A 252 -9.91 15.00 -4.37
CA HIS A 252 -10.01 14.03 -5.46
C HIS A 252 -10.99 12.89 -5.18
N ARG A 253 -11.21 12.51 -3.91
CA ARG A 253 -12.30 11.60 -3.54
C ARG A 253 -13.66 12.15 -4.01
N ILE A 254 -13.92 13.43 -3.75
CA ILE A 254 -15.19 14.08 -4.14
C ILE A 254 -15.28 14.16 -5.66
N GLU A 255 -14.19 14.57 -6.32
CA GLU A 255 -14.14 14.68 -7.77
C GLU A 255 -14.37 13.32 -8.46
N PHE A 256 -13.69 12.28 -8.01
CA PHE A 256 -13.75 10.95 -8.63
C PHE A 256 -15.07 10.23 -8.37
N ALA A 257 -15.72 10.50 -7.23
CA ALA A 257 -17.08 10.01 -6.97
C ALA A 257 -18.10 10.51 -8.00
N HIS A 258 -17.86 11.67 -8.61
CA HIS A 258 -18.74 12.29 -9.61
C HIS A 258 -18.17 12.30 -11.04
N ALA A 259 -16.89 11.97 -11.21
CA ALA A 259 -16.22 11.96 -12.50
C ALA A 259 -16.69 10.79 -13.37
N ARG A 260 -16.80 11.05 -14.67
CA ARG A 260 -17.13 10.04 -15.68
C ARG A 260 -15.86 9.42 -16.23
N THR A 261 -15.90 8.10 -16.41
CA THR A 261 -14.86 7.38 -17.14
C THR A 261 -15.12 7.56 -18.64
N THR A 262 -14.11 8.02 -19.37
CA THR A 262 -14.17 8.17 -20.84
C THR A 262 -12.99 7.43 -21.46
N ASN A 263 -13.06 7.15 -22.76
CA ASN A 263 -11.95 6.53 -23.48
C ASN A 263 -11.36 7.55 -24.46
N ILE A 264 -10.07 7.83 -24.32
CA ILE A 264 -9.32 8.66 -25.26
C ILE A 264 -8.27 7.77 -25.91
N GLN A 265 -8.35 7.57 -27.23
CA GLN A 265 -7.43 6.72 -28.00
C GLN A 265 -7.28 5.29 -27.44
N GLY A 266 -8.37 4.71 -26.93
CA GLY A 266 -8.38 3.36 -26.35
C GLY A 266 -7.85 3.28 -24.91
N ILE A 267 -7.45 4.40 -24.31
CA ILE A 267 -7.03 4.46 -22.91
C ILE A 267 -8.21 4.97 -22.07
N PRO A 268 -8.63 4.23 -21.04
CA PRO A 268 -9.64 4.70 -20.11
C PRO A 268 -9.05 5.79 -19.22
N VAL A 269 -9.69 6.95 -19.20
CA VAL A 269 -9.27 8.12 -18.43
C VAL A 269 -10.42 8.67 -17.61
N PHE A 270 -10.08 9.40 -16.55
CA PHE A 270 -11.03 10.17 -15.79
C PHE A 270 -11.13 11.59 -16.35
N GLN A 271 -12.36 12.07 -16.53
CA GLN A 271 -12.60 13.48 -16.80
C GLN A 271 -13.42 14.08 -15.66
N ASP A 272 -12.85 15.06 -14.98
CA ASP A 272 -13.53 15.75 -13.89
C ASP A 272 -14.47 16.85 -14.41
N ARG A 273 -15.16 17.53 -13.48
CA ARG A 273 -16.12 18.60 -13.81
C ARG A 273 -15.45 19.81 -14.47
N LYS A 274 -14.15 20.01 -14.25
CA LYS A 274 -13.35 21.10 -14.84
C LYS A 274 -12.75 20.70 -16.18
N GLN A 275 -13.16 19.58 -16.77
CA GLN A 275 -12.64 19.01 -18.02
C GLN A 275 -11.17 18.60 -17.94
N LYS A 276 -10.55 18.57 -16.75
CA LYS A 276 -9.19 18.05 -16.60
C LYS A 276 -9.22 16.54 -16.83
N VAL A 277 -8.33 16.09 -17.70
CA VAL A 277 -8.12 14.67 -17.98
C VAL A 277 -7.10 14.13 -17.01
N TRP A 278 -7.45 13.00 -16.41
CA TRP A 278 -6.60 12.24 -15.53
C TRP A 278 -6.26 10.91 -16.20
N GLY A 279 -5.05 10.86 -16.77
CA GLY A 279 -4.49 9.68 -17.40
C GLY A 279 -3.70 8.81 -16.42
N PRO A 280 -3.01 7.78 -16.95
CA PRO A 280 -2.22 6.85 -16.15
C PRO A 280 -1.15 7.50 -15.28
N GLU A 281 -0.50 8.56 -15.76
CA GLU A 281 0.57 9.25 -15.01
C GLU A 281 0.00 10.08 -13.86
N GLU A 282 -1.10 10.83 -14.08
CA GLU A 282 -1.76 11.55 -13.00
C GLU A 282 -2.31 10.60 -11.92
N MET A 283 -2.83 9.44 -12.33
CA MET A 283 -3.31 8.39 -11.43
C MET A 283 -2.17 7.77 -10.63
N ARG A 284 -1.01 7.53 -11.25
CA ARG A 284 0.19 7.04 -10.55
C ARG A 284 0.68 8.06 -9.51
N ASN A 285 0.72 9.35 -9.87
CA ASN A 285 1.11 10.40 -8.94
C ASN A 285 0.15 10.49 -7.75
N LEU A 286 -1.17 10.37 -7.99
CA LEU A 286 -2.15 10.33 -6.92
C LEU A 286 -1.97 9.09 -6.02
N LEU A 287 -1.65 7.94 -6.62
CA LEU A 287 -1.37 6.71 -5.87
C LEU A 287 -0.16 6.86 -4.95
N LEU A 288 0.90 7.51 -5.43
CA LEU A 288 2.08 7.81 -4.63
C LEU A 288 1.73 8.74 -3.45
N LYS A 289 0.99 9.83 -3.70
CA LYS A 289 0.53 10.73 -2.63
C LYS A 289 -0.32 10.01 -1.59
N LEU A 290 -1.30 9.21 -2.03
CA LEU A 290 -2.11 8.36 -1.13
C LEU A 290 -1.22 7.53 -0.20
N ARG A 291 -0.14 6.97 -0.74
CA ARG A 291 0.81 6.18 0.03
C ARG A 291 1.58 7.02 1.05
N GLU A 292 2.10 8.17 0.65
CA GLU A 292 2.81 9.11 1.53
C GLU A 292 1.95 9.51 2.73
N HIS A 293 0.68 9.88 2.49
CA HIS A 293 -0.28 10.21 3.54
C HIS A 293 -0.57 9.03 4.47
N TYR A 294 -0.72 7.82 3.92
CA TYR A 294 -0.93 6.59 4.70
C TYR A 294 0.27 6.25 5.58
N ASP A 295 1.48 6.34 5.05
CA ASP A 295 2.71 6.06 5.81
C ASP A 295 2.92 7.11 6.91
N ALA A 296 2.69 8.39 6.63
CA ALA A 296 2.77 9.45 7.63
C ALA A 296 1.80 9.21 8.80
N ALA A 297 0.54 8.89 8.49
CA ALA A 297 -0.49 8.57 9.48
C ALA A 297 -0.14 7.31 10.29
N ARG A 298 0.40 6.26 9.63
CA ARG A 298 0.77 5.00 10.31
C ARG A 298 1.99 5.19 11.21
N ASN A 299 3.00 5.91 10.74
CA ASN A 299 4.22 6.17 11.49
C ASN A 299 3.91 6.96 12.78
N ILE A 300 3.06 7.99 12.67
CA ILE A 300 2.70 8.77 13.84
C ILE A 300 1.81 7.99 14.81
N HIS A 301 0.86 7.20 14.30
CA HIS A 301 0.08 6.31 15.15
C HIS A 301 0.99 5.36 15.94
N GLY A 302 1.95 4.72 15.25
CA GLY A 302 2.92 3.81 15.86
C GLY A 302 3.92 4.48 16.81
N TYR A 303 4.06 5.81 16.77
CA TYR A 303 4.87 6.57 17.72
C TYR A 303 4.13 6.81 19.03
N PHE A 304 2.85 7.18 18.97
CA PHE A 304 2.03 7.45 20.17
C PHE A 304 1.39 6.20 20.80
N ASN A 305 1.39 5.07 20.09
CA ASN A 305 0.83 3.80 20.56
C ASN A 305 1.90 2.85 21.14
N ARG A 306 3.10 3.35 21.46
CA ARG A 306 4.17 2.63 22.17
C ARG A 306 4.16 2.99 23.65
#